data_AF-A0A933SNM5-F1
#
_entry.id   AF-A0A933SNM5-F1
#
_cell.length_a   1.000
_cell.length_b   1.000
_cell.length_c   1.000
_cell.angle_alpha   90.00
_cell.angle_beta   90.00
_cell.angle_gamma   90.00
#
_symmetry.space_group_name_H-M   'P 1'
#
loop_
_entity.id
_entity.type
_entity.pdbx_description
1 polymer ?
#
loop_
_entity_poly.entity_id
_entity_poly.type
_entity_poly.pdbx_seq_one_letter_code
_entity_poly.pdbx_strand_id
1 'polypeptide(L)' 'MTEEIKPPRAVFLKWPIGHPLGEPFNVKQQTAVLKSAFNALKEIKEPGTIIDLPYKWRREEY' A
#
# COMPACT_ATOMS: atom_id res chain seq x y z
N MET A 1 4.13 -2.80 -13.47
CA MET A 1 5.01 -3.82 -12.86
C MET A 1 4.23 -4.80 -12.00
N THR A 2 3.50 -4.35 -10.96
CA THR A 2 2.74 -5.26 -10.08
C THR A 2 1.67 -6.07 -10.82
N GLU A 3 0.97 -5.48 -11.79
CA GLU A 3 -0.04 -6.17 -12.60
C GLU A 3 0.54 -7.27 -13.50
N GLU A 4 1.79 -7.12 -13.94
CA GLU A 4 2.43 -8.08 -14.84
C GLU A 4 2.87 -9.35 -14.11
N ILE A 5 3.34 -9.20 -12.87
CA ILE A 5 3.81 -10.33 -12.05
C ILE A 5 2.68 -11.02 -11.27
N LYS A 6 1.47 -10.44 -11.27
CA LYS A 6 0.23 -10.99 -10.67
C LYS A 6 0.45 -11.62 -9.29
N PRO A 7 0.91 -10.83 -8.30
CA PRO A 7 1.09 -11.34 -6.96
C PRO A 7 -0.26 -11.81 -6.41
N PRO A 8 -0.30 -12.85 -5.55
CA PRO A 8 -1.57 -13.38 -5.06
C PRO A 8 -2.39 -12.34 -4.31
N ARG A 9 -1.74 -11.39 -3.62
CA ARG A 9 -2.36 -10.23 -2.98
C ARG A 9 -1.42 -9.04 -3.07
N ALA A 10 -1.92 -7.86 -3.45
CA ALA A 10 -1.13 -6.65 -3.39
C ALA A 10 -1.97 -5.43 -3.01
N VAL A 11 -1.28 -4.45 -2.43
CA VAL A 11 -1.79 -3.08 -2.28
C VAL A 11 -0.90 -2.17 -3.12
N PHE A 12 -1.48 -1.12 -3.69
CA PHE A 12 -0.79 -0.18 -4.56
C PHE A 12 -0.83 1.23 -3.97
N LEU A 13 0.30 1.93 -4.07
CA LEU A 13 0.50 3.30 -3.60
C LEU A 13 1.03 4.15 -4.74
N LYS A 14 0.41 5.31 -4.96
CA LYS A 14 0.85 6.30 -5.96
C LYS A 14 1.95 7.21 -5.41
N TRP A 15 2.99 6.58 -4.87
CA TRP A 15 4.11 7.25 -4.20
C TRP A 15 5.39 7.14 -5.04
N PRO A 16 6.42 7.96 -4.75
CA PRO A 16 7.71 7.86 -5.41
C PRO A 16 8.30 6.44 -5.27
N ILE A 17 8.90 5.96 -6.36
CA ILE A 17 9.58 4.66 -6.38
C ILE A 17 10.68 4.64 -5.31
N GLY A 18 10.81 3.52 -4.60
CA GLY A 18 11.78 3.36 -3.51
C GLY A 18 11.25 3.76 -2.13
N HIS A 19 10.02 4.28 -2.03
CA HIS A 19 9.41 4.66 -0.76
C HIS A 19 8.07 3.95 -0.49
N PRO A 20 7.99 2.61 -0.51
CA PRO A 20 6.73 1.88 -0.37
C PRO A 20 6.07 2.05 1.02
N LEU A 21 6.82 2.47 2.04
CA LEU A 21 6.32 2.65 3.40
C LEU A 21 6.15 4.12 3.81
N GLY A 22 6.47 5.09 2.96
CA GLY A 22 6.29 6.50 3.27
C GLY A 22 7.60 7.25 3.46
N GLU A 23 7.48 8.45 4.01
CA GLU A 23 8.57 9.34 4.33
C GLU A 23 9.45 8.76 5.45
N PRO A 24 10.78 9.01 5.42
CA PRO A 24 11.67 8.66 6.52
C PRO A 24 11.15 9.21 7.85
N PHE A 25 11.16 8.37 8.89
CA PHE A 25 10.75 8.71 10.26
C PHE A 25 9.27 9.11 10.44
N ASN A 26 8.43 9.07 9.40
CA ASN A 26 6.99 9.29 9.54
C ASN A 26 6.27 8.00 9.96
N VAL A 27 6.36 7.69 11.27
CA VAL A 27 5.81 6.46 11.86
C VAL A 27 4.31 6.32 11.62
N LYS A 28 3.55 7.42 11.62
CA LYS A 28 2.10 7.38 11.38
C LYS A 28 1.79 6.91 9.97
N GLN A 29 2.43 7.50 8.96
CA GLN A 29 2.28 7.12 7.56
C GLN A 29 2.69 5.66 7.32
N GLN A 30 3.84 5.25 7.86
CA GLN A 30 4.34 3.87 7.77
C GLN A 30 3.36 2.87 8.39
N THR A 31 2.83 3.21 9.57
CA THR A 31 1.85 2.36 10.28
C THR A 31 0.53 2.27 9.52
N ALA A 32 0.06 3.36 8.92
CA ALA A 32 -1.17 3.36 8.12
C ALA A 32 -1.07 2.43 6.91
N VAL A 33 0.06 2.46 6.19
CA VAL A 33 0.33 1.54 5.06
C VAL A 33 0.36 0.09 5.53
N LEU A 34 1.08 -0.21 6.62
CA LEU A 34 1.17 -1.56 7.16
C LEU A 34 -0.21 -2.09 7.59
N LYS A 35 -1.03 -1.27 8.25
CA LYS A 35 -2.41 -1.64 8.62
C LYS A 35 -3.25 -1.97 7.39
N SER A 36 -3.18 -1.14 6.35
CA SER A 36 -3.91 -1.38 5.11
C SER A 36 -3.43 -2.65 4.38
N ALA A 37 -2.12 -2.90 4.36
CA ALA A 37 -1.57 -4.14 3.83
C ALA A 37 -2.04 -5.38 4.62
N PHE A 38 -2.10 -5.31 5.94
CA PHE A 38 -2.63 -6.41 6.76
C PHE A 38 -4.15 -6.59 6.61
N ASN A 39 -4.90 -5.51 6.44
CA ASN A 39 -6.33 -5.58 6.14
C ASN A 39 -6.59 -6.26 4.78
N ALA A 40 -5.74 -5.99 3.77
CA ALA A 40 -5.82 -6.63 2.47
C ALA A 40 -5.69 -8.17 2.54
N LEU A 41 -5.00 -8.72 3.55
CA LEU A 41 -4.95 -10.18 3.77
C LEU A 41 -6.33 -10.77 4.05
N LYS A 42 -7.21 -9.99 4.69
CA LYS A 42 -8.59 -10.37 5.01
C LYS A 42 -9.54 -10.03 3.89
N GLU A 43 -9.36 -8.88 3.23
CA GLU A 43 -10.27 -8.37 2.20
C GLU A 43 -10.11 -9.07 0.85
N ILE A 44 -8.86 -9.36 0.43
CA ILE A 44 -8.60 -10.00 -0.86
C ILE A 44 -8.94 -11.49 -0.79
N LYS A 45 -10.04 -11.87 -1.45
CA LYS A 45 -10.49 -13.27 -1.59
C LYS A 45 -10.05 -13.91 -2.90
N GLU A 46 -9.85 -13.11 -3.94
CA GLU A 46 -9.45 -13.58 -5.26
C GLU A 46 -7.95 -13.34 -5.48
N PRO A 47 -7.17 -14.36 -5.88
CA PRO A 47 -5.76 -14.16 -6.20
C PRO A 47 -5.56 -13.15 -7.32
N GLY A 48 -4.58 -12.26 -7.19
CA GLY A 48 -4.28 -11.25 -8.20
C GLY A 48 -5.06 -9.94 -8.01
N THR A 49 -5.94 -9.84 -7.01
CA THR A 49 -6.54 -8.54 -6.66
C THR A 49 -5.47 -7.58 -6.15
N ILE A 50 -5.55 -6.35 -6.65
CA ILE A 50 -4.73 -5.23 -6.22
C ILE A 50 -5.66 -4.16 -5.63
N ILE A 51 -5.40 -3.72 -4.41
CA ILE A 51 -6.15 -2.63 -3.77
C ILE A 51 -5.37 -1.32 -3.94
N ASP A 52 -5.93 -0.35 -4.64
CA ASP A 52 -5.44 1.02 -4.68
C ASP A 52 -5.70 1.72 -3.34
N LEU A 53 -4.64 2.03 -2.60
CA LEU A 53 -4.76 2.76 -1.34
C LEU A 53 -4.95 4.26 -1.62
N PRO A 54 -5.86 4.94 -0.89
CA PRO A 54 -6.19 6.35 -1.15
C PRO A 54 -5.11 7.34 -0.66
N TYR A 55 -3.94 6.85 -0.22
CA TYR A 55 -2.96 7.67 0.46
C TYR A 55 -2.13 8.56 -0.47
N LYS A 56 -2.00 9.84 -0.14
CA LYS A 56 -1.18 10.82 -0.86
C LYS A 56 0.18 11.02 -0.23
N TRP A 57 1.24 11.02 -1.04
CA TRP A 57 2.62 11.11 -0.56
C TRP A 57 2.90 12.29 0.40
N ARG A 58 2.39 13.49 0.08
CA ARG A 58 2.48 14.71 0.91
C ARG A 58 1.08 15.24 1.19
N ARG A 59 0.94 15.96 2.31
CA ARG A 59 -0.28 16.70 2.73
C ARG A 59 -1.46 15.81 3.13
N GLU A 60 -1.18 14.75 3.86
CA GLU A 60 -2.19 13.86 4.41
C GLU A 60 -1.93 13.65 5.91
N GLU A 61 -2.99 13.70 6.72
CA GLU A 61 -2.93 13.33 8.13
C GLU A 61 -3.25 11.83 8.23
N TYR A 62 -2.28 11.05 8.73
CA TYR A 62 -2.30 9.59 8.83
C TYR A 62 -2.71 9.07 10.21
#